data_AF-A0A191UFQ6-F1
#
_entry.id   AF-A0A191UFQ6-F1
#
_cell.length_a   1.000
_cell.length_b   1.000
_cell.length_c   1.000
_cell.angle_alpha   90.00
_cell.angle_beta   90.00
_cell.angle_gamma   90.00
#
_symmetry.space_group_name_H-M   'P 1'
#
loop_
_entity.id
_entity.type
_entity.pdbx_description
1 polymer ?
#
loop_
_entity_poly.entity_id
_entity_poly.type
_entity_poly.pdbx_seq_one_letter_code
_entity_poly.pdbx_strand_id
1 'polypeptide(L)'
;MFLIMISATALSSQTVLEQIKGGAESAQQQCFMKIHFDTIQYQDCIDELAERQMNSSPQKLGTYYFAYVGAMDAVRTGMYGSYNTAWYFLQRFRKIQRTLGIDDRSLCTTVPGNCDIRLSQIEQMRKMPQPAPIDTDGGTPKEKQTH
;
A
#
# COMPACT_ATOMS: atom_id res chain seq x y z
N MET A 1 -26.17 22.34 33.38
CA MET A 1 -25.67 20.95 33.38
C MET A 1 -25.92 20.38 31.99
N PHE A 2 -24.98 20.58 31.06
CA PHE A 2 -25.08 20.07 29.68
C PHE A 2 -24.41 18.68 29.64
N LEU A 3 -25.20 17.62 29.47
CA LEU A 3 -24.68 16.31 29.11
C LEU A 3 -24.22 16.37 27.65
N ILE A 4 -22.91 16.31 27.44
CA ILE A 4 -22.32 16.09 26.11
C ILE A 4 -22.51 14.61 25.79
N MET A 5 -23.51 14.29 24.97
CA MET A 5 -23.65 12.99 24.32
C MET A 5 -22.52 12.83 23.30
N ILE A 6 -21.36 12.31 23.74
CA ILE A 6 -20.29 11.91 22.82
C ILE A 6 -20.80 10.70 22.05
N SER A 7 -21.08 10.88 20.76
CA SER A 7 -21.54 9.81 19.87
C SER A 7 -20.48 8.71 19.75
N ALA A 8 -20.83 7.49 20.18
CA ALA A 8 -19.94 6.31 20.16
C ALA A 8 -19.39 5.95 18.76
N THR A 9 -19.98 6.48 17.69
CA THR A 9 -19.56 6.27 16.30
C THR A 9 -18.23 6.92 15.94
N ALA A 10 -17.90 8.08 16.52
CA ALA A 10 -16.65 8.78 16.24
C ALA A 10 -15.41 8.08 16.84
N LEU A 11 -15.56 7.48 18.02
CA LEU A 11 -14.50 6.73 18.70
C LEU A 11 -14.07 5.48 17.91
N SER A 12 -15.02 4.81 17.25
CA SER A 12 -14.76 3.61 16.44
C SER A 12 -13.93 3.92 15.20
N SER A 13 -14.29 4.98 14.46
CA SER A 13 -13.56 5.38 13.25
C SER A 13 -12.12 5.82 13.55
N GLN A 14 -11.91 6.58 14.63
CA GLN A 14 -10.57 6.98 15.06
C GLN A 14 -9.70 5.76 15.41
N THR A 15 -10.29 4.76 16.06
CA THR A 15 -9.59 3.52 16.42
C THR A 15 -9.20 2.70 15.19
N VAL A 16 -10.03 2.69 14.14
CA VAL A 16 -9.71 2.02 12.86
C VAL A 16 -8.56 2.72 12.14
N LEU A 17 -8.57 4.06 12.05
CA LEU A 17 -7.48 4.81 11.41
C LEU A 17 -6.15 4.64 12.16
N GLU A 18 -6.17 4.58 13.49
CA GLU A 18 -4.97 4.31 14.28
C GLU A 18 -4.41 2.90 14.02
N GLN A 19 -5.28 1.90 13.86
CA GLN A 19 -4.83 0.55 13.49
C GLN A 19 -4.24 0.51 12.07
N ILE A 20 -4.83 1.22 11.12
CA ILE A 20 -4.26 1.36 9.76
C ILE A 20 -2.88 2.01 9.83
N LYS A 21 -2.75 3.09 10.60
CA LYS A 21 -1.47 3.75 10.81
C LYS A 21 -0.44 2.82 11.44
N GLY A 22 -0.79 2.06 12.48
CA GLY A 22 0.11 1.09 13.09
C GLY A 22 0.56 -0.03 12.15
N GLY A 23 -0.33 -0.48 11.24
CA GLY A 23 0.04 -1.40 10.16
C GLY A 23 1.04 -0.80 9.18
N ALA A 24 0.82 0.45 8.76
CA ALA A 24 1.73 1.17 7.88
C ALA A 24 3.12 1.40 8.53
N GLU A 25 3.15 1.81 9.80
CA GLU A 25 4.40 1.99 10.57
C GLU A 25 5.17 0.66 10.71
N SER A 26 4.45 -0.45 10.96
CA SER A 26 5.06 -1.78 11.02
C SER A 26 5.71 -2.17 9.69
N ALA A 27 5.04 -1.91 8.57
CA ALA A 27 5.55 -2.17 7.23
C ALA A 27 6.76 -1.28 6.89
N GLN A 28 6.72 -0.01 7.29
CA GLN A 28 7.85 0.90 7.15
C GLN A 28 9.09 0.38 7.87
N GLN A 29 8.93 -0.01 9.13
CA GLN A 29 10.06 -0.43 9.97
C GLN A 29 10.65 -1.78 9.53
N GLN A 30 9.81 -2.74 9.13
CA GLN A 30 10.25 -4.11 8.89
C GLN A 30 10.63 -4.39 7.44
N CYS A 31 9.95 -3.75 6.48
CA CYS A 31 10.05 -4.14 5.08
C CYS A 31 10.62 -3.05 4.17
N PHE A 32 10.46 -1.75 4.49
CA PHE A 32 10.76 -0.67 3.54
C PHE A 32 12.16 -0.73 2.94
N MET A 33 13.19 -1.02 3.74
CA MET A 33 14.57 -1.08 3.25
C MET A 33 14.79 -2.10 2.13
N LYS A 34 14.00 -3.19 2.07
CA LYS A 34 14.12 -4.21 1.03
C LYS A 34 13.83 -3.66 -0.36
N ILE A 35 12.96 -2.65 -0.45
CA ILE A 35 12.62 -2.02 -1.72
C ILE A 35 13.80 -1.31 -2.37
N HIS A 36 14.92 -1.06 -1.69
CA HIS A 36 16.09 -0.48 -2.34
C HIS A 36 16.99 -1.53 -3.03
N PHE A 37 16.74 -2.81 -2.75
CA PHE A 37 17.55 -3.92 -3.26
C PHE A 37 16.77 -4.77 -4.26
N ASP A 38 15.54 -5.12 -3.89
CA ASP A 38 14.75 -6.09 -4.64
C ASP A 38 13.26 -5.88 -4.36
N THR A 39 12.50 -5.64 -5.43
CA THR A 39 11.06 -5.38 -5.35
C THR A 39 10.25 -6.64 -5.05
N ILE A 40 10.78 -7.83 -5.34
CA ILE A 40 10.18 -9.12 -4.98
C ILE A 40 10.37 -9.39 -3.49
N GLN A 41 11.60 -9.25 -2.97
CA GLN A 41 11.83 -9.41 -1.51
C GLN A 41 11.04 -8.40 -0.68
N TYR A 42 10.85 -7.19 -1.20
CA TYR A 42 9.96 -6.22 -0.59
C TYR A 42 8.52 -6.72 -0.56
N GLN A 43 8.02 -7.22 -1.69
CA GLN A 43 6.67 -7.76 -1.80
C GLN A 43 6.44 -8.92 -0.82
N ASP A 44 7.35 -9.89 -0.79
CA ASP A 44 7.26 -11.07 0.07
C ASP A 44 7.25 -10.69 1.55
N CYS A 45 8.14 -9.77 1.98
CA CYS A 45 8.15 -9.28 3.36
C CYS A 45 6.81 -8.64 3.76
N ILE A 46 6.23 -7.84 2.87
CA ILE A 46 4.95 -7.18 3.12
C ILE A 46 3.83 -8.22 3.24
N ASP A 47 3.78 -9.22 2.36
CA ASP A 47 2.77 -10.26 2.42
C ASP A 47 2.89 -11.09 3.70
N GLU A 48 4.11 -11.51 4.08
CA GLU A 48 4.35 -12.21 5.34
C GLU A 48 3.95 -11.37 6.56
N LEU A 49 4.24 -10.06 6.55
CA LEU A 49 3.80 -9.15 7.61
C LEU A 49 2.27 -9.03 7.67
N ALA A 50 1.62 -8.90 6.51
CA ALA A 50 0.17 -8.80 6.40
C ALA A 50 -0.54 -10.13 6.76
N GLU A 51 0.11 -11.27 6.54
CA GLU A 51 -0.37 -12.58 6.97
C GLU A 51 -0.32 -12.71 8.49
N ARG A 52 0.74 -12.25 9.16
CA ARG A 52 0.81 -12.24 10.63
C ARG A 52 -0.29 -11.38 11.30
N GLN A 53 -0.91 -10.47 10.55
CA GLN A 53 -2.02 -9.62 10.98
C GLN A 53 -3.41 -10.26 10.76
N MET A 54 -3.52 -11.60 10.75
CA MET A 54 -4.73 -12.35 10.35
C MET A 54 -6.06 -11.81 10.90
N ASN A 55 -6.05 -11.28 12.13
CA ASN A 55 -7.25 -10.84 12.85
C ASN A 55 -7.54 -9.33 12.77
N SER A 56 -6.68 -8.53 12.13
CA SER A 56 -6.88 -7.08 11.99
C SER A 56 -6.88 -6.65 10.53
N SER A 57 -8.08 -6.62 9.93
CA SER A 57 -8.29 -6.03 8.60
C SER A 57 -7.77 -4.58 8.51
N PRO A 58 -7.98 -3.70 9.52
CA PRO A 58 -7.40 -2.36 9.52
C PRO A 58 -5.86 -2.34 9.46
N GLN A 59 -5.15 -3.13 10.28
CA GLN A 59 -3.69 -3.19 10.21
C GLN A 59 -3.22 -3.70 8.84
N LYS A 60 -3.90 -4.73 8.31
CA LYS A 60 -3.59 -5.29 7.00
C LYS A 60 -3.78 -4.28 5.86
N LEU A 61 -4.82 -3.44 5.95
CA LEU A 61 -5.00 -2.31 5.04
C LEU A 61 -3.82 -1.34 5.11
N GLY A 62 -3.39 -0.98 6.33
CA GLY A 62 -2.21 -0.13 6.55
C GLY A 62 -0.94 -0.67 5.92
N THR A 63 -0.65 -1.95 6.17
CA THR A 63 0.52 -2.66 5.63
C THR A 63 0.55 -2.62 4.10
N TYR A 64 -0.55 -3.01 3.44
CA TYR A 64 -0.60 -3.00 1.97
C TYR A 64 -0.66 -1.60 1.38
N TYR A 65 -1.30 -0.64 2.05
CA TYR A 65 -1.33 0.73 1.57
C TYR A 65 0.07 1.37 1.63
N PHE A 66 0.81 1.17 2.72
CA PHE A 66 2.20 1.58 2.80
C PHE A 66 3.05 0.91 1.71
N ALA A 67 2.82 -0.37 1.44
CA ALA A 67 3.54 -1.10 0.41
C ALA A 67 3.36 -0.50 -1.00
N TYR A 68 2.12 -0.12 -1.33
CA TYR A 68 1.83 0.63 -2.55
C TYR A 68 2.58 1.97 -2.59
N VAL A 69 2.56 2.74 -1.50
CA VAL A 69 3.24 4.05 -1.44
C VAL A 69 4.74 3.90 -1.66
N GLY A 70 5.39 2.97 -0.96
CA GLY A 70 6.82 2.72 -1.12
C GLY A 70 7.18 2.31 -2.55
N ALA A 71 6.38 1.42 -3.15
CA ALA A 71 6.56 1.02 -4.54
C ALA A 71 6.39 2.18 -5.53
N MET A 72 5.40 3.06 -5.33
CA MET A 72 5.23 4.24 -6.17
C MET A 72 6.37 5.25 -6.05
N ASP A 73 7.02 5.34 -4.89
CA ASP A 73 8.22 6.17 -4.74
C ASP A 73 9.41 5.54 -5.50
N ALA A 74 9.56 4.22 -5.47
CA ALA A 74 10.57 3.50 -6.26
C ALA A 74 10.34 3.54 -7.78
N VAL A 75 9.08 3.68 -8.22
CA VAL A 75 8.75 3.94 -9.64
C VAL A 75 9.41 5.23 -10.11
N ARG A 76 9.41 6.29 -9.29
CA ARG A 76 10.01 7.59 -9.66
C ARG A 76 11.51 7.49 -9.86
N THR A 77 12.18 6.59 -9.16
CA THR A 77 13.63 6.35 -9.29
C THR A 77 13.95 5.31 -10.36
N GLY A 78 12.96 4.85 -11.13
CA GLY A 78 13.17 3.90 -12.23
C GLY A 78 13.51 2.48 -11.78
N MET A 79 13.15 2.10 -10.56
CA MET A 79 13.50 0.76 -10.06
C MET A 79 12.72 -0.33 -10.79
N TYR A 80 13.45 -1.33 -11.28
CA TYR A 80 12.85 -2.48 -11.95
C TYR A 80 11.85 -3.22 -11.03
N GLY A 81 10.70 -3.59 -11.59
CA GLY A 81 9.61 -4.26 -10.88
C GLY A 81 8.76 -3.39 -9.95
N SER A 82 9.17 -2.16 -9.64
CA SER A 82 8.44 -1.29 -8.70
C SER A 82 7.01 -0.99 -9.14
N TYR A 83 6.78 -0.79 -10.44
CA TYR A 83 5.45 -0.57 -10.98
C TYR A 83 4.54 -1.81 -10.85
N ASN A 84 5.11 -3.01 -11.04
CA ASN A 84 4.43 -4.28 -10.82
C ASN A 84 4.05 -4.47 -9.36
N THR A 85 4.98 -4.22 -8.44
CA THR A 85 4.75 -4.28 -7.00
C THR A 85 3.71 -3.27 -6.54
N ALA A 86 3.73 -2.04 -7.08
CA ALA A 86 2.71 -1.05 -6.81
C ALA A 86 1.32 -1.53 -7.29
N TRP A 87 1.23 -2.05 -8.51
CA TRP A 87 -0.03 -2.60 -9.03
C TRP A 87 -0.54 -3.78 -8.18
N TYR A 88 0.37 -4.66 -7.77
CA TYR A 88 0.08 -5.81 -6.91
C TYR A 88 -0.56 -5.40 -5.57
N PHE A 89 -0.01 -4.37 -4.92
CA PHE A 89 -0.55 -3.87 -3.66
C PHE A 89 -1.78 -2.98 -3.82
N LEU A 90 -1.92 -2.27 -4.95
CA LEU A 90 -3.13 -1.51 -5.27
C LEU A 90 -4.36 -2.42 -5.20
N GLN A 91 -4.33 -3.59 -5.84
CA GLN A 91 -5.46 -4.51 -5.82
C GLN A 91 -5.79 -5.01 -4.40
N ARG A 92 -4.75 -5.30 -3.60
CA ARG A 92 -4.87 -5.84 -2.24
C ARG A 92 -5.46 -4.84 -1.27
N PHE A 93 -4.87 -3.64 -1.17
CA PHE A 93 -5.36 -2.63 -0.24
C PHE A 93 -6.78 -2.18 -0.63
N ARG A 94 -7.08 -2.08 -1.93
CA ARG A 94 -8.42 -1.68 -2.42
C ARG A 94 -9.51 -2.65 -2.02
N LYS A 95 -9.23 -3.95 -2.01
CA LYS A 95 -10.17 -4.96 -1.55
C LYS A 95 -10.56 -4.71 -0.09
N ILE A 96 -9.57 -4.54 0.78
CA ILE A 96 -9.79 -4.34 2.22
C ILE A 96 -10.42 -2.97 2.49
N GLN A 97 -9.93 -1.93 1.83
CA GLN A 97 -10.44 -0.56 1.94
C GLN A 97 -11.95 -0.49 1.68
N ARG A 98 -12.42 -1.13 0.60
CA ARG A 98 -13.85 -1.18 0.27
C ARG A 98 -14.66 -1.90 1.35
N THR A 99 -14.14 -3.01 1.89
CA THR A 99 -14.80 -3.75 2.97
C THR A 99 -14.91 -2.92 4.25
N LEU A 100 -13.91 -2.09 4.56
CA LEU A 100 -13.90 -1.23 5.75
C LEU A 100 -14.61 0.11 5.55
N GLY A 101 -15.05 0.43 4.33
CA GLY A 101 -15.72 1.70 4.04
C GLY A 101 -14.84 2.94 4.22
N ILE A 102 -13.52 2.80 4.12
CA ILE A 102 -12.57 3.91 4.30
C ILE A 102 -12.38 4.63 2.97
N ASP A 103 -12.62 5.94 2.93
CA ASP A 103 -12.38 6.74 1.73
C ASP A 103 -10.88 6.98 1.49
N ASP A 104 -10.53 7.34 0.25
CA ASP A 104 -9.13 7.49 -0.16
C ASP A 104 -8.41 8.62 0.58
N ARG A 105 -9.14 9.69 0.92
CA ARG A 105 -8.57 10.87 1.54
C ARG A 105 -8.14 10.53 2.97
N SER A 106 -9.02 9.84 3.71
CA SER A 106 -8.76 9.31 5.05
C SER A 106 -7.63 8.28 5.05
N LEU A 107 -7.66 7.28 4.16
CA LEU A 107 -6.58 6.31 4.04
C LEU A 107 -5.23 7.00 3.78
N CYS A 108 -5.19 8.02 2.92
CA CYS A 108 -3.94 8.70 2.63
C CYS A 108 -3.31 9.39 3.84
N THR A 109 -4.12 9.85 4.81
CA THR A 109 -3.59 10.49 6.02
C THR A 109 -2.84 9.54 6.95
N THR A 110 -2.98 8.21 6.78
CA THR A 110 -2.34 7.23 7.66
C THR A 110 -0.86 7.00 7.31
N VAL A 111 -0.37 7.57 6.21
CA VAL A 111 1.04 7.56 5.82
C VAL A 111 1.50 9.00 5.60
N PRO A 112 2.60 9.48 6.22
CA PRO A 112 3.07 10.86 6.01
C PRO A 112 3.42 11.14 4.54
N GLY A 113 2.98 12.26 3.98
CA GLY A 113 3.31 12.68 2.61
C GLY A 113 2.22 13.50 1.92
N ASN A 114 2.43 13.88 0.65
CA ASN A 114 1.45 14.66 -0.11
C ASN A 114 0.34 13.76 -0.64
N CYS A 115 -0.88 14.01 -0.19
CA CYS A 115 -2.02 13.20 -0.58
C CYS A 115 -2.60 13.50 -1.95
N ASP A 116 -2.52 14.73 -2.45
CA ASP A 116 -3.00 15.04 -3.79
C ASP A 116 -2.20 14.27 -4.84
N ILE A 117 -0.88 14.17 -4.64
CA ILE A 117 0.00 13.36 -5.48
C ILE A 117 -0.37 11.88 -5.42
N ARG A 118 -0.55 11.32 -4.21
CA ARG A 118 -0.90 9.90 -4.04
C ARG A 118 -2.25 9.54 -4.63
N LEU A 119 -3.25 10.39 -4.42
CA LEU A 119 -4.58 10.20 -5.00
C LEU A 119 -4.52 10.25 -6.52
N SER A 120 -3.74 11.18 -7.09
CA SER A 120 -3.48 11.22 -8.53
C SER A 120 -2.79 9.94 -9.04
N GLN A 121 -1.76 9.44 -8.35
CA GLN A 121 -1.05 8.22 -8.73
C GLN A 121 -1.94 6.98 -8.73
N ILE A 122 -2.79 6.87 -7.71
CA ILE A 122 -3.80 5.82 -7.61
C ILE A 122 -4.74 5.86 -8.81
N GLU A 123 -5.25 7.04 -9.14
CA GLU A 123 -6.21 7.22 -10.21
C GLU A 123 -5.58 6.94 -11.59
N GLN A 124 -4.33 7.37 -11.79
CA GLN A 124 -3.57 7.06 -12.99
C GLN A 124 -3.38 5.54 -13.14
N MET A 125 -2.90 4.86 -12.09
CA MET A 125 -2.67 3.42 -12.15
C MET A 125 -3.96 2.62 -12.35
N ARG A 126 -5.10 3.07 -11.82
CA ARG A 126 -6.42 2.46 -12.06
C ARG A 126 -6.86 2.51 -13.52
N LYS A 127 -6.42 3.52 -14.27
CA LYS A 127 -6.75 3.71 -15.70
C LYS A 127 -5.81 2.95 -16.62
N MET A 128 -4.69 2.46 -16.10
CA MET A 128 -3.69 1.75 -16.88
C MET A 128 -3.97 0.26 -16.93
N PRO A 129 -3.56 -0.43 -18.01
CA PRO A 129 -3.60 -1.88 -18.04
C PRO A 129 -2.69 -2.47 -16.96
N GLN A 130 -3.00 -3.70 -16.55
CA GLN A 130 -2.11 -4.46 -15.68
C GLN A 130 -0.73 -4.57 -16.34
N PRO A 131 0.38 -4.32 -15.60
CA PRO A 131 1.71 -4.47 -16.16
C PRO A 131 2.00 -5.93 -16.52
N ALA A 132 2.81 -6.13 -17.56
CA ALA A 132 3.32 -7.45 -17.91
C ALA A 132 4.08 -8.05 -16.71
N PRO A 133 4.00 -9.36 -16.46
CA PRO A 133 4.76 -10.01 -15.41
C PRO A 133 6.25 -9.69 -15.52
N ILE A 134 6.88 -9.44 -14.38
CA ILE A 134 8.34 -9.27 -14.30
C ILE A 134 9.01 -10.63 -14.17
N ASP A 135 10.17 -10.76 -14.79
CA ASP A 135 10.99 -11.96 -14.60
C ASP A 135 11.51 -11.99 -13.15
N THR A 136 11.25 -13.09 -12.45
CA THR A 136 11.59 -13.27 -11.03
C THR A 136 13.03 -13.72 -10.83
N ASP A 137 13.78 -13.92 -11.92
CA ASP A 137 15.18 -14.33 -11.92
C ASP A 137 16.17 -13.17 -11.70
N GLY A 138 15.67 -11.94 -11.53
CA GLY A 138 16.49 -10.74 -11.31
C GLY A 138 17.16 -10.22 -12.58
N GLY A 139 16.85 -10.79 -13.75
CA GLY A 139 17.26 -10.27 -15.04
C GLY A 139 16.41 -9.09 -15.47
N THR A 140 17.03 -8.03 -15.99
CA THR A 140 16.31 -7.08 -16.85
C THR A 140 15.62 -7.86 -17.98
N PRO A 141 14.36 -7.52 -18.35
CA PRO A 141 13.66 -8.24 -19.40
C PRO A 141 14.54 -8.26 -20.64
N LYS A 142 14.79 -9.44 -21.21
CA LYS A 142 15.45 -9.53 -22.51
C LYS A 142 14.56 -8.79 -23.49
N GLU A 143 15.01 -7.60 -23.91
CA GLU A 143 14.42 -6.83 -24.98
C GLU A 143 14.15 -7.79 -26.13
N LYS A 144 12.88 -7.95 -26.53
CA LYS A 144 12.53 -8.76 -27.70
C LYS A 144 13.20 -8.12 -28.90
N GLN A 145 14.39 -8.61 -29.26
CA GLN A 145 15.02 -8.31 -30.53
C GLN A 145 14.04 -8.71 -31.63
N THR A 146 13.44 -7.70 -32.22
CA THR A 146 12.64 -7.83 -33.43
C THR A 146 13.65 -7.93 -34.56
N HIS A 147 13.83 -9.14 -35.09
CA HIS A 147 14.49 -9.38 -36.37
C HIS A 147 13.53 -9.08 -37.52
#